data_AF-A0A453LW63-F1
#
_entry.id   AF-A0A453LW63-F1
#
_cell.length_a   1.000
_cell.length_b   1.000
_cell.length_c   1.000
_cell.angle_alpha   90.00
_cell.angle_beta   90.00
_cell.angle_gamma   90.00
#
_symmetry.space_group_name_H-M   'P 1'
#
loop_
_entity.id
_entity.type
_entity.pdbx_description
1 polymer ?
#
loop_
_entity_poly.entity_id
_entity_poly.type
_entity_poly.pdbx_seq_one_letter_code
_entity_poly.pdbx_strand_id
1 'polypeptide(L)'
;MVRGLVLDKKRGNILKMDRHKYVKVAYHGFREMSKEEKVAAYGSTLIRDSFDEPDYALIDTLFSLGEAYLFAQLVDFMDSNPAKVPSGTDYALMYRDVRSAVDLCHRDGTLKRMVAKEPSRGISMKTWQLCRCFKCLENLDAPRSW
;
A
#
# COMPACT_ATOMS: atom_id res chain seq x y z
N MET A 1 -2.69 6.19 -7.04
CA MET A 1 -1.74 5.57 -6.08
C MET A 1 -0.63 4.88 -6.86
N VAL A 2 0.62 4.97 -6.41
CA VAL A 2 1.78 4.30 -7.04
C VAL A 2 2.72 3.70 -5.98
N ARG A 3 3.58 2.76 -6.38
CA ARG A 3 4.59 2.16 -5.48
C ARG A 3 5.69 3.18 -5.15
N GLY A 4 6.36 2.96 -4.02
CA GLY A 4 7.47 3.80 -3.54
C GLY A 4 7.03 5.06 -2.77
N LEU A 5 5.75 5.12 -2.41
CA LEU A 5 5.22 6.14 -1.51
C LEU A 5 5.27 5.65 -0.05
N VAL A 6 5.11 6.56 0.90
CA VAL A 6 5.10 6.27 2.34
C VAL A 6 3.82 6.79 2.97
N LEU A 7 3.15 5.98 3.79
CA LEU A 7 2.00 6.38 4.58
C LEU A 7 2.48 6.92 5.94
N ASP A 8 2.02 8.10 6.33
CA ASP A 8 2.08 8.63 7.69
C ASP A 8 0.76 8.27 8.39
N LYS A 9 0.79 7.23 9.22
CA LYS A 9 -0.40 6.67 9.86
C LYS A 9 -0.94 7.58 10.95
N LYS A 10 -0.08 8.41 11.55
CA LYS A 10 -0.45 9.34 12.62
C LYS A 10 -1.23 10.52 12.07
N ARG A 11 -0.82 11.05 10.91
CA ARG A 11 -1.41 12.26 10.33
C ARG A 11 -2.38 12.00 9.17
N GLY A 12 -2.57 10.75 8.76
CA GLY A 12 -3.45 10.42 7.63
C GLY A 12 -2.88 10.84 6.27
N ASN A 13 -1.55 10.91 6.14
CA ASN A 13 -0.89 11.47 4.95
C ASN A 13 -0.20 10.42 4.09
N ILE A 14 -0.07 10.71 2.80
CA ILE A 14 0.67 9.93 1.81
C ILE A 14 1.81 10.79 1.28
N LEU A 15 3.04 10.32 1.43
CA LEU A 15 4.25 11.07 1.20
C LEU A 15 5.02 10.53 0.00
N LYS A 16 5.45 11.45 -0.86
CA LYS A 16 6.47 11.21 -1.88
C LYS A 16 7.73 11.97 -1.49
N MET A 17 8.78 11.22 -1.16
CA MET A 17 10.05 11.75 -0.72
C MET A 17 11.13 11.62 -1.80
N ASP A 18 12.18 12.43 -1.67
CA ASP A 18 13.43 12.21 -2.41
C ASP A 18 14.38 11.26 -1.66
N ARG A 19 15.54 10.97 -2.26
CA ARG A 19 16.58 10.10 -1.68
C ARG A 19 17.15 10.58 -0.33
N HIS A 20 16.95 11.85 0.01
CA HIS A 20 17.42 12.46 1.24
C HIS A 20 16.30 12.58 2.29
N LYS A 21 15.15 11.92 2.05
CA LYS A 21 13.96 11.91 2.91
C LYS A 21 13.29 13.29 3.03
N TYR A 22 13.45 14.18 2.03
CA TYR A 22 12.65 15.39 1.95
C TYR A 22 11.29 15.11 1.30
N VAL A 23 10.21 15.52 1.95
CA VAL A 23 8.84 15.41 1.43
C VAL A 23 8.64 16.40 0.28
N LYS A 24 8.58 15.90 -0.96
CA LYS A 24 8.35 16.72 -2.16
C LYS A 24 6.87 16.95 -2.38
N VAL A 25 6.09 15.88 -2.30
CA VAL A 25 4.64 15.88 -2.46
C VAL A 25 4.03 15.16 -1.26
N ALA A 26 2.93 15.69 -0.74
CA ALA A 26 2.16 15.06 0.32
C ALA A 26 0.68 15.23 0.02
N TYR A 27 -0.10 14.20 0.33
CA TYR A 27 -1.55 14.22 0.28
C TYR A 27 -2.09 13.92 1.66
N HIS A 28 -3.17 14.59 2.05
CA HIS A 28 -4.02 14.20 3.17
C HIS A 28 -5.27 13.57 2.58
N GLY A 29 -5.45 12.26 2.76
CA GLY A 29 -6.41 11.49 1.96
C GLY A 29 -6.15 11.67 0.45
N PHE A 30 -7.12 12.20 -0.31
CA PHE A 30 -6.91 12.54 -1.74
C PHE A 30 -6.61 14.02 -2.01
N ARG A 31 -6.56 14.86 -0.98
CA ARG A 31 -6.26 16.29 -1.12
C ARG A 31 -4.75 16.53 -1.09
N GLU A 32 -4.22 17.18 -2.13
CA GLU A 32 -2.81 17.60 -2.12
C GLU A 32 -2.58 18.68 -1.05
N MET A 33 -1.52 18.52 -0.27
CA MET A 33 -1.15 19.48 0.77
C MET A 33 -0.38 20.67 0.18
N SER A 34 -0.70 21.86 0.66
CA SER A 34 0.02 23.09 0.34
C SER A 34 1.47 23.03 0.82
N LYS A 35 2.30 23.97 0.34
CA LYS A 35 3.69 24.08 0.81
C LYS A 35 3.74 24.38 2.32
N GLU A 36 2.85 25.25 2.79
CA GLU A 36 2.74 25.67 4.18
C GLU A 36 2.32 24.51 5.08
N GLU A 37 1.31 23.73 4.67
CA GLU A 37 0.88 22.51 5.37
C GLU A 37 2.03 21.49 5.46
N LYS A 38 2.79 21.29 4.36
CA LYS A 38 3.96 20.40 4.36
C LYS A 38 5.07 20.88 5.28
N VAL A 39 5.38 22.18 5.29
CA VAL A 39 6.41 22.75 6.16
C VAL A 39 5.98 22.68 7.63
N ALA A 40 4.71 22.92 7.92
CA ALA A 40 4.19 22.78 9.28
C ALA A 40 4.26 21.33 9.78
N ALA A 41 3.96 20.35 8.92
CA ALA A 41 3.96 18.94 9.30
C ALA A 41 5.36 18.29 9.30
N TYR A 42 6.22 18.65 8.35
CA TYR A 42 7.47 17.95 8.02
C TYR A 42 8.70 18.87 7.88
N GLY A 43 8.55 20.18 8.06
CA GLY A 43 9.62 21.16 7.85
C GLY A 43 10.63 21.28 9.00
N SER A 44 10.41 20.57 10.11
CA SER A 44 11.36 20.49 11.23
C SER A 44 12.61 19.71 10.82
N THR A 45 13.63 20.42 10.33
CA THR A 45 14.92 19.86 9.89
C THR A 45 15.71 19.15 11.00
N LEU A 46 15.33 19.36 12.27
CA LEU A 46 15.99 18.77 13.44
C LEU A 46 15.53 17.35 13.73
N ILE A 47 14.32 16.99 13.31
CA ILE A 47 13.80 15.64 13.48
C ILE A 47 14.00 14.93 12.15
N ARG A 48 15.11 14.20 12.03
CA ARG A 48 15.20 13.10 11.06
C ARG A 48 14.20 12.04 11.52
N ASP A 49 12.91 12.29 11.27
CA ASP A 49 11.93 11.22 11.29
C ASP A 49 12.48 10.17 10.35
N SER A 50 12.71 8.98 10.88
CA SER A 50 13.33 7.93 10.08
C SER A 50 12.36 7.46 8.98
N PHE A 51 11.09 7.90 9.02
CA PHE A 51 10.00 7.53 8.12
C PHE A 51 9.81 6.00 8.07
N ASP A 52 10.11 5.35 9.19
CA ASP A 52 10.06 3.91 9.34
C ASP A 52 8.88 3.51 10.25
N GLU A 53 8.67 2.21 10.40
CA GLU A 53 7.74 1.67 11.37
C GLU A 53 8.14 2.09 12.81
N PRO A 54 7.16 2.25 13.73
CA PRO A 54 5.75 1.88 13.61
C PRO A 54 4.83 3.00 13.14
N ASP A 55 5.31 4.22 12.92
CA ASP A 55 4.45 5.36 12.59
C ASP A 55 4.22 5.50 11.09
N TYR A 56 5.14 4.97 10.28
CA TYR A 56 5.06 4.99 8.83
C TYR A 56 4.88 3.59 8.24
N ALA A 57 4.44 3.52 6.98
CA ALA A 57 4.37 2.26 6.22
C ALA A 57 4.77 2.49 4.75
N LEU A 58 5.60 1.60 4.21
CA LEU A 58 6.04 1.67 2.82
C LEU A 58 5.01 1.05 1.88
N ILE A 59 4.74 1.72 0.76
CA ILE A 59 3.90 1.18 -0.33
C ILE A 59 4.84 0.48 -1.32
N ASP A 60 5.37 -0.66 -0.90
CA ASP A 60 6.40 -1.41 -1.60
C ASP A 60 5.85 -2.63 -2.35
N THR A 61 4.68 -3.16 -2.00
CA THR A 61 4.02 -4.26 -2.72
C THR A 61 2.82 -3.78 -3.55
N LEU A 62 2.37 -4.61 -4.50
CA LEU A 62 1.12 -4.33 -5.23
C LEU A 62 -0.12 -4.42 -4.32
N PHE A 63 -0.07 -5.23 -3.27
CA PHE A 63 -1.16 -5.32 -2.29
C PHE A 63 -1.23 -4.07 -1.41
N SER A 64 -0.08 -3.49 -1.07
CA SER A 64 0.02 -2.22 -0.35
C SER A 64 -0.64 -1.06 -1.10
N LEU A 65 -0.80 -1.14 -2.44
CA LEU A 65 -1.51 -0.11 -3.21
C LEU A 65 -3.00 -0.06 -2.87
N GLY A 66 -3.63 -1.23 -2.75
CA GLY A 66 -5.05 -1.33 -2.39
C GLY A 66 -5.27 -0.86 -0.96
N GLU A 67 -4.39 -1.27 -0.04
CA GLU A 67 -4.39 -0.80 1.35
C GLU A 67 -4.27 0.73 1.44
N ALA A 68 -3.29 1.31 0.76
CA ALA A 68 -3.05 2.75 0.75
C ALA A 68 -4.22 3.54 0.14
N TYR A 69 -4.84 3.01 -0.92
CA TYR A 69 -6.00 3.64 -1.53
C TYR A 69 -7.20 3.65 -0.60
N LEU A 70 -7.48 2.52 0.05
CA LEU A 70 -8.56 2.43 1.04
C LEU A 70 -8.29 3.33 2.24
N PHE A 71 -7.05 3.38 2.73
CA PHE A 71 -6.65 4.30 3.80
C PHE A 71 -6.95 5.76 3.42
N ALA A 72 -6.59 6.20 2.21
CA ALA A 72 -6.88 7.55 1.73
C ALA A 72 -8.39 7.86 1.70
N GLN A 73 -9.22 6.92 1.21
CA GLN A 73 -10.67 7.05 1.21
C GLN A 73 -11.24 7.23 2.62
N LEU A 74 -10.70 6.49 3.59
CA LEU A 74 -11.17 6.55 4.96
C LEU A 74 -10.71 7.82 5.68
N VAL A 75 -9.53 8.34 5.37
CA VAL A 75 -9.09 9.68 5.84
C VAL A 75 -10.09 10.75 5.37
N ASP A 76 -10.38 10.81 4.06
CA ASP A 76 -11.35 11.78 3.52
C ASP A 76 -12.76 11.60 4.15
N PHE A 77 -13.18 10.35 4.36
CA PHE A 77 -14.46 10.06 4.99
C PHE A 77 -14.52 10.54 6.44
N MET A 78 -13.46 10.30 7.21
CA MET A 78 -13.35 10.66 8.62
C MET A 78 -13.42 12.17 8.80
N ASP A 79 -12.66 12.91 8.01
CA ASP A 79 -12.63 14.36 8.00
C ASP A 79 -13.98 14.97 7.60
N SER A 80 -14.64 14.37 6.61
CA SER A 80 -15.92 14.86 6.10
C SER A 80 -17.12 14.44 6.96
N ASN A 81 -16.97 13.42 7.82
CA ASN A 81 -18.08 12.83 8.59
C ASN A 81 -17.70 12.55 10.05
N PRO A 82 -17.18 13.52 10.83
CA PRO A 82 -16.69 13.27 12.18
C PRO A 82 -17.76 12.68 13.12
N ALA A 83 -19.04 13.04 12.92
CA ALA A 83 -20.15 12.50 13.71
C ALA A 83 -20.47 11.01 13.45
N LYS A 84 -19.99 10.44 12.33
CA LYS A 84 -20.17 9.02 11.98
C LYS A 84 -19.00 8.16 12.43
N VAL A 85 -17.93 8.79 12.91
CA VAL A 85 -16.71 8.11 13.33
C VAL A 85 -16.80 7.86 14.83
N PRO A 86 -16.56 6.63 15.32
CA PRO A 86 -16.57 6.35 16.75
C PRO A 86 -15.61 7.28 17.51
N SER A 87 -16.03 7.72 18.70
CA SER A 87 -15.20 8.57 19.55
C SER A 87 -13.88 7.87 19.91
N GLY A 88 -12.76 8.57 19.75
CA GLY A 88 -11.44 8.03 20.04
C GLY A 88 -10.81 7.24 18.89
N THR A 89 -11.47 7.13 17.73
CA THR A 89 -10.80 6.64 16.53
C THR A 89 -9.80 7.67 16.03
N ASP A 90 -8.57 7.24 15.76
CA ASP A 90 -7.55 8.02 15.07
C ASP A 90 -7.13 7.31 13.77
N TYR A 91 -6.35 8.00 12.93
CA TYR A 91 -5.91 7.45 11.66
C TYR A 91 -4.99 6.21 11.83
N ALA A 92 -4.24 6.12 12.91
CA ALA A 92 -3.32 5.00 13.15
C ALA A 92 -4.10 3.72 13.48
N LEU A 93 -5.13 3.84 14.32
CA LEU A 93 -6.09 2.79 14.63
C LEU A 93 -6.82 2.34 13.36
N MET A 94 -7.30 3.30 12.57
CA MET A 94 -7.97 3.02 11.30
C MET A 94 -7.05 2.28 10.31
N TYR A 95 -5.78 2.68 10.18
CA TYR A 95 -4.81 1.95 9.37
C TYR A 95 -4.62 0.51 9.85
N ARG A 96 -4.52 0.30 11.16
CA ARG A 96 -4.39 -1.04 11.75
C ARG A 96 -5.59 -1.92 11.40
N ASP A 97 -6.80 -1.36 11.44
CA ASP A 97 -8.02 -2.09 11.11
C ASP A 97 -8.09 -2.42 9.61
N VAL A 98 -7.70 -1.48 8.73
CA VAL A 98 -7.53 -1.72 7.29
C VAL A 98 -6.53 -2.85 7.04
N ARG A 99 -5.34 -2.78 7.64
CA ARG A 99 -4.31 -3.82 7.51
C ARG A 99 -4.84 -5.18 7.97
N SER A 100 -5.54 -5.21 9.10
CA SER A 100 -6.12 -6.45 9.64
C SER A 100 -7.17 -7.05 8.71
N ALA A 101 -8.03 -6.22 8.11
CA ALA A 101 -9.02 -6.66 7.15
C ALA A 101 -8.38 -7.20 5.86
N VAL A 102 -7.37 -6.49 5.33
CA VAL A 102 -6.60 -6.95 4.15
C VAL A 102 -5.95 -8.29 4.44
N ASP A 103 -5.27 -8.43 5.58
CA ASP A 103 -4.64 -9.67 6.00
C ASP A 103 -5.63 -10.83 6.11
N LEU A 104 -6.81 -10.57 6.70
CA LEU A 104 -7.86 -11.58 6.85
C LEU A 104 -8.33 -12.12 5.49
N CYS A 105 -8.62 -11.22 4.53
CA CYS A 105 -9.02 -11.57 3.17
C CYS A 105 -7.98 -12.42 2.41
N HIS A 106 -6.70 -12.30 2.78
CA HIS A 106 -5.63 -13.13 2.22
C HIS A 106 -5.52 -14.48 2.92
N ARG A 107 -5.72 -14.54 4.25
CA ARG A 107 -5.57 -15.75 5.06
C ARG A 107 -6.76 -16.71 4.93
N ASP A 108 -7.99 -16.19 4.95
CA ASP A 108 -9.23 -16.98 4.93
C ASP A 108 -9.52 -17.68 3.58
N GLY A 109 -8.69 -17.38 2.57
CA GLY A 109 -8.79 -17.92 1.22
C GLY A 109 -9.92 -17.33 0.40
N THR A 110 -10.65 -16.33 0.88
CA THR A 110 -11.78 -15.70 0.17
C THR A 110 -11.29 -15.08 -1.13
N LEU A 111 -10.21 -14.30 -1.09
CA LEU A 111 -9.61 -13.75 -2.30
C LEU A 111 -9.16 -14.84 -3.28
N LYS A 112 -8.51 -15.89 -2.76
CA LYS A 112 -7.99 -17.01 -3.57
C LYS A 112 -9.12 -17.76 -4.28
N ARG A 113 -10.22 -18.03 -3.58
CA ARG A 113 -11.43 -18.67 -4.14
C ARG A 113 -12.07 -17.78 -5.21
N MET A 114 -12.12 -16.46 -5.01
CA MET A 114 -12.69 -15.54 -6.00
C MET A 114 -11.85 -15.50 -7.27
N VAL A 115 -10.52 -15.40 -7.17
CA VAL A 115 -9.63 -15.43 -8.34
C VAL A 115 -9.70 -16.78 -9.06
N ALA A 116 -9.80 -17.89 -8.32
CA ALA A 116 -9.89 -19.23 -8.91
C ALA A 116 -11.16 -19.45 -9.75
N LYS A 117 -12.26 -18.75 -9.46
CA LYS A 117 -13.52 -18.83 -10.25
C LYS A 117 -13.37 -18.25 -11.65
N GLU A 118 -12.62 -17.16 -11.79
CA GLU A 118 -12.37 -16.50 -13.08
C GLU A 118 -10.89 -16.12 -13.23
N PRO A 119 -9.99 -17.12 -13.45
CA PRO A 119 -8.54 -16.88 -13.46
C PRO A 119 -8.11 -15.92 -14.56
N SER A 120 -8.82 -15.90 -15.69
CA SER A 120 -8.55 -15.03 -16.84
C SER A 120 -8.71 -13.54 -16.54
N ARG A 121 -9.46 -13.16 -15.49
CA ARG A 121 -9.59 -11.76 -15.04
C ARG A 121 -8.53 -11.36 -14.03
N GLY A 122 -8.10 -12.29 -13.17
CA GLY A 122 -7.12 -12.03 -12.11
C GLY A 122 -5.66 -12.32 -12.50
N ILE A 123 -5.43 -13.07 -13.57
CA ILE A 123 -4.11 -13.52 -14.01
C ILE A 123 -3.90 -13.12 -15.46
N SER A 124 -2.84 -12.35 -15.73
CA SER A 124 -2.53 -11.91 -17.09
C SER A 124 -2.10 -13.09 -17.99
N MET A 125 -2.41 -13.02 -19.29
CA MET A 125 -1.95 -14.00 -20.29
C MET A 125 -0.42 -14.18 -20.35
N LYS A 126 0.37 -13.18 -19.93
CA LYS A 126 1.85 -13.30 -19.88
C LYS A 126 2.31 -14.32 -18.83
N THR A 127 1.53 -14.50 -17.76
CA THR A 127 1.77 -15.55 -16.75
C THR A 127 1.60 -16.95 -17.35
N TRP A 128 0.76 -17.12 -18.36
CA TRP A 128 0.60 -18.38 -19.09
C TRP A 128 1.76 -18.65 -20.07
N GLN A 129 2.36 -17.61 -20.66
CA GLN A 129 3.58 -17.76 -21.45
C GLN A 129 4.76 -18.23 -20.59
N LEU A 130 4.85 -17.78 -19.33
CA LEU A 130 5.81 -18.31 -18.36
C LEU A 130 5.58 -19.81 -18.08
N CYS A 131 4.34 -20.29 -17.96
CA CYS A 131 4.07 -21.74 -17.87
C CYS A 131 4.54 -22.52 -19.11
N ARG A 132 4.47 -21.94 -20.32
CA ARG A 132 5.07 -22.52 -21.53
C ARG A 132 6.60 -22.55 -21.47
N CYS A 133 7.23 -21.48 -20.99
CA CYS A 133 8.67 -21.45 -20.76
C CYS A 133 9.11 -22.48 -19.71
N PHE A 134 8.35 -22.67 -18.63
CA PHE A 134 8.60 -23.71 -17.62
C PHE A 134 8.47 -25.12 -18.19
N LYS A 135 7.45 -25.41 -19.00
CA LYS A 135 7.37 -26.68 -19.75
C LYS A 135 8.52 -26.88 -20.73
N CYS A 136 9.09 -25.82 -21.29
CA CYS A 136 10.29 -25.92 -22.12
C CYS A 136 11.55 -26.24 -21.28
N LEU A 137 11.62 -25.73 -20.05
CA LEU A 137 12.72 -25.98 -19.12
C LEU A 137 12.65 -27.40 -18.52
N GLU A 138 11.47 -27.92 -18.19
CA GLU A 138 11.30 -29.32 -17.74
C GLU A 138 11.67 -30.34 -18.82
N ASN A 139 11.53 -29.98 -20.11
CA ASN A 139 11.98 -30.82 -21.22
C ASN A 139 13.50 -30.71 -21.52
N LEU A 140 14.24 -29.85 -20.80
CA LEU A 140 15.69 -29.70 -20.93
C LEU A 140 16.49 -30.53 -19.91
N ASP A 141 15.82 -31.15 -18.93
CA ASP A 141 16.41 -32.09 -17.95
C ASP A 141 16.42 -33.55 -18.45
N ALA A 142 16.73 -33.77 -19.73
CA ALA A 142 17.25 -35.07 -20.16
C ALA A 142 18.71 -35.20 -19.67
N PRO A 143 19.12 -36.34 -19.07
CA PRO A 143 20.41 -36.45 -18.42
C PRO A 143 21.54 -36.25 -19.44
N ARG A 144 22.28 -35.14 -19.31
CA ARG A 144 23.55 -34.98 -20.01
C ARG A 144 24.59 -35.81 -19.26
N SER A 145 24.95 -36.95 -19.83
CA SER A 145 26.17 -37.68 -19.47
C SER A 145 27.39 -36.83 -19.86
N TRP A 146 28.06 -36.26 -18.86
CA TRP A 146 29.52 -36.03 -18.83
C TRP A 146 29.96 -36.12 -17.37
#